data_AF-A0A929BM94-F1
#
_entry.id   AF-A0A929BM94-F1
#
_cell.length_a   1.000
_cell.length_b   1.000
_cell.length_c   1.000
_cell.angle_alpha   90.00
_cell.angle_beta   90.00
_cell.angle_gamma   90.00
#
_symmetry.space_group_name_H-M   'P 1'
#
loop_
_entity.id
_entity.type
_entity.pdbx_description
1 polymer ?
#
loop_
_entity_poly.entity_id
_entity_poly.type
_entity_poly.pdbx_seq_one_letter_code
_entity_poly.pdbx_strand_id
1 'polypeptide(L)'
;AVQKGRADFTPVLLSEFTLLFKQGILPLDVTFAHLSPPDEHGFCSYGIETGLTKSPAEASKIIIAEVNENMPRCLGDSFIHVSRLDYIVPVDYPLLELSMTEGGLSDVHVKIGEYIAELIPDGATMQMGIGAIPDAVLNFLGDKKDLGVHTELFSDSVIDLVEAGVLTNARKTLHPGKITAGFMLGTKRLYEWVHDNPLIELHRTEYINDPFVIAQNYRQVAINSAIEIDLTGQVCADSIGPKLYSGVGGQLDFIYGASRSEGGVPIIALPATAKGGTLSRIVPMLKRGAGVVTSRYHVHYVVTEYGVANLYGKTIRQRTQALINVAAPQFRDELTRAAKELHYI
;
A
#
# COMPACT_ATOMS: atom_id res chain seq x y z
N ALA A 1 -5.88 20.98 6.20
CA ALA A 1 -5.16 22.13 6.78
C ALA A 1 -3.97 22.55 5.90
N VAL A 2 -3.18 21.58 5.40
CA VAL A 2 -2.01 21.77 4.53
C VAL A 2 -2.26 22.70 3.34
N GLN A 3 -3.25 22.43 2.49
CA GLN A 3 -3.55 23.27 1.31
C GLN A 3 -3.93 24.73 1.64
N LYS A 4 -4.27 25.02 2.90
CA LYS A 4 -4.61 26.37 3.38
C LYS A 4 -3.45 27.00 4.19
N GLY A 5 -2.26 26.38 4.21
CA GLY A 5 -1.10 26.87 4.96
C GLY A 5 -1.27 26.83 6.49
N ARG A 6 -2.17 25.97 7.00
CA ARG A 6 -2.44 25.84 8.44
C ARG A 6 -1.81 24.60 9.08
N ALA A 7 -1.11 23.80 8.30
CA ALA A 7 -0.38 22.61 8.74
C ALA A 7 0.76 22.35 7.76
N ASP A 8 1.80 21.70 8.25
CA ASP A 8 2.98 21.32 7.48
C ASP A 8 2.84 19.90 6.93
N PHE A 9 3.65 19.60 5.92
CA PHE A 9 3.78 18.27 5.35
C PHE A 9 5.26 17.90 5.32
N THR A 10 5.60 16.81 6.01
CA THR A 10 6.97 16.30 6.07
C THR A 10 7.11 15.12 5.10
N PRO A 11 7.85 15.26 4.00
CA PRO A 11 8.10 14.15 3.09
C PRO A 11 9.11 13.18 3.71
N VAL A 12 8.70 11.94 3.95
CA VAL A 12 9.54 10.83 4.40
C VAL A 12 8.93 9.51 3.94
N LEU A 13 9.76 8.52 3.59
CA LEU A 13 9.26 7.18 3.28
C LEU A 13 8.61 6.55 4.50
N LEU A 14 7.61 5.70 4.28
CA LEU A 14 6.92 5.08 5.42
C LEU A 14 7.87 4.17 6.21
N SER A 15 8.77 3.46 5.52
CA SER A 15 9.86 2.68 6.10
C SER A 15 10.81 3.48 7.02
N GLU A 16 10.93 4.79 6.81
CA GLU A 16 11.81 5.68 7.59
C GLU A 16 11.06 6.54 8.62
N PHE A 17 9.74 6.67 8.48
CA PHE A 17 8.92 7.57 9.28
C PHE A 17 9.12 7.36 10.78
N THR A 18 9.06 6.10 11.23
CA THR A 18 9.23 5.76 12.65
C THR A 18 10.67 5.93 13.15
N LEU A 19 11.65 5.89 12.25
CA LEU A 19 13.06 6.10 12.58
C LEU A 19 13.34 7.56 12.95
N LEU A 20 12.58 8.52 12.41
CA LEU A 20 12.70 9.93 12.78
C LEU A 20 12.50 10.13 14.29
N PHE A 21 11.60 9.37 14.90
CA PHE A 21 11.36 9.42 16.34
C PHE A 21 12.44 8.68 17.12
N LYS A 22 12.83 7.47 16.68
CA LYS A 22 13.89 6.68 17.33
C LYS A 22 15.24 7.40 17.35
N GLN A 23 15.53 8.18 16.31
CA GLN A 23 16.77 8.94 16.18
C GLN A 23 16.71 10.33 16.82
N GLY A 24 15.55 10.73 17.36
CA GLY A 24 15.35 12.04 17.97
C GLY A 24 15.35 13.21 16.98
N ILE A 25 15.20 12.95 15.68
CA ILE A 25 15.06 13.98 14.65
C ILE A 25 13.73 14.70 14.82
N LEU A 26 12.67 13.94 15.05
CA LEU A 26 11.37 14.44 15.51
C LEU A 26 11.15 13.92 16.93
N PRO A 27 11.44 14.71 17.98
CA PRO A 27 11.21 14.27 19.35
C PRO A 27 9.70 14.14 19.63
N LEU A 28 9.31 13.09 20.37
CA LEU A 28 7.95 12.87 20.84
C LEU A 28 7.87 12.99 22.35
N ASP A 29 6.99 13.86 22.83
CA ASP A 29 6.71 13.97 24.26
C ASP A 29 5.63 12.97 24.70
N VAL A 30 4.55 12.84 23.92
CA VAL A 30 3.39 12.03 24.27
C VAL A 30 2.91 11.22 23.07
N THR A 31 2.61 9.94 23.30
CA THR A 31 1.87 9.09 22.35
C THR A 31 0.52 8.67 22.94
N PHE A 32 -0.54 8.82 22.14
CA PHE A 32 -1.83 8.20 22.40
C PHE A 32 -1.91 6.89 21.61
N ALA A 33 -2.16 5.78 22.31
CA ALA A 33 -2.25 4.46 21.69
C ALA A 33 -3.61 3.82 21.99
N HIS A 34 -4.25 3.28 20.96
CA HIS A 34 -5.50 2.53 21.09
C HIS A 34 -5.19 1.04 21.16
N LEU A 35 -5.43 0.42 22.31
CA LEU A 35 -4.94 -0.91 22.65
C LEU A 35 -6.08 -1.87 23.03
N SER A 36 -5.82 -3.18 22.92
CA SER A 36 -6.65 -4.21 23.53
C SER A 36 -6.50 -4.24 25.05
N PRO A 37 -7.43 -4.87 25.78
CA PRO A 37 -7.21 -5.23 27.18
C PRO A 37 -5.94 -6.08 27.35
N PRO A 38 -5.28 -5.99 28.51
CA PRO A 38 -4.14 -6.85 28.82
C PRO A 38 -4.58 -8.31 28.97
N ASP A 39 -3.73 -9.24 28.55
CA ASP A 39 -3.87 -10.67 28.85
C ASP A 39 -3.51 -10.99 30.32
N GLU A 40 -3.53 -12.28 30.68
CA GLU A 40 -3.14 -12.77 32.02
C GLU A 40 -1.67 -12.47 32.39
N HIS A 41 -0.84 -12.09 31.42
CA HIS A 41 0.56 -11.75 31.56
C HIS A 41 0.81 -10.23 31.55
N GLY A 42 -0.25 -9.41 31.48
CA GLY A 42 -0.16 -7.96 31.49
C GLY A 42 0.19 -7.33 30.14
N PHE A 43 0.06 -8.06 29.03
CA PHE A 43 0.33 -7.53 27.68
C PHE A 43 -0.95 -7.11 26.97
N CYS A 44 -1.03 -5.83 26.64
CA CYS A 44 -1.96 -5.30 25.65
C CYS A 44 -1.42 -5.54 24.24
N SER A 45 -2.32 -5.55 23.24
CA SER A 45 -1.98 -5.50 21.81
C SER A 45 -2.28 -4.12 21.24
N TYR A 46 -1.45 -3.64 20.31
CA TYR A 46 -1.75 -2.48 19.44
C TYR A 46 -2.90 -2.75 18.46
N GLY A 47 -3.37 -4.01 18.40
CA GLY A 47 -4.53 -4.41 17.62
C GLY A 47 -4.37 -4.12 16.14
N ILE A 48 -5.31 -3.39 15.54
CA ILE A 48 -5.37 -3.22 14.08
C ILE A 48 -4.29 -2.29 13.50
N GLU A 49 -3.53 -1.57 14.33
CA GLU A 49 -2.46 -0.67 13.90
C GLU A 49 -1.21 -0.82 14.79
N THR A 50 -0.30 -1.69 14.38
CA THR A 50 1.02 -1.85 15.04
C THR A 50 2.14 -1.07 14.33
N GLY A 51 2.07 -1.03 13.00
CA GLY A 51 3.08 -0.52 12.08
C GLY A 51 3.59 0.87 12.41
N LEU A 52 2.68 1.83 12.58
CA LEU A 52 3.03 3.24 12.78
C LEU A 52 2.98 3.67 14.24
N THR A 53 2.32 2.91 15.11
CA THR A 53 2.07 3.34 16.50
C THR A 53 3.13 2.84 17.47
N LYS A 54 3.60 1.60 17.30
CA LYS A 54 4.49 0.96 18.29
C LYS A 54 5.81 1.68 18.49
N SER A 55 6.50 2.02 17.40
CA SER A 55 7.81 2.68 17.47
C SER A 55 7.73 4.11 18.03
N PRO A 56 6.76 4.95 17.63
CA PRO A 56 6.49 6.22 18.31
C PRO A 56 6.19 6.08 19.80
N ALA A 57 5.35 5.11 20.19
CA ALA A 57 5.03 4.88 21.60
C ALA A 57 6.31 4.61 22.41
N GLU A 58 7.16 3.70 21.94
CA GLU A 58 8.43 3.38 22.61
C GLU A 58 9.45 4.52 22.64
N ALA A 59 9.39 5.44 21.67
CA ALA A 59 10.26 6.62 21.60
C ALA A 59 9.74 7.81 22.43
N SER A 60 8.45 7.80 22.80
CA SER A 60 7.81 8.89 23.54
C SER A 60 8.17 8.88 25.03
N LYS A 61 8.03 10.04 25.68
CA LYS A 61 8.25 10.15 27.13
C LYS A 61 7.05 9.68 27.95
N ILE A 62 5.85 9.83 27.41
CA ILE A 62 4.57 9.51 28.06
C ILE A 62 3.70 8.73 27.08
N ILE A 63 3.17 7.59 27.50
CA ILE A 63 2.21 6.78 26.76
C ILE A 63 0.86 6.82 27.46
N ILE A 64 -0.14 7.39 26.79
CA ILE A 64 -1.54 7.39 27.22
C ILE A 64 -2.27 6.32 26.40
N ALA A 65 -2.71 5.26 27.06
CA ALA A 65 -3.41 4.16 26.43
C ALA A 65 -4.92 4.32 26.55
N GLU A 66 -5.60 4.36 25.41
CA GLU A 66 -7.03 4.08 25.32
C GLU A 66 -7.22 2.57 25.17
N VAL A 67 -7.66 1.90 26.23
CA VAL A 67 -7.82 0.44 26.26
C VAL A 67 -9.26 0.09 25.96
N ASN A 68 -9.50 -0.55 24.82
CA ASN A 68 -10.84 -0.82 24.29
C ASN A 68 -11.10 -2.31 24.17
N GLU A 69 -12.18 -2.80 24.80
CA GLU A 69 -12.64 -4.19 24.72
C GLU A 69 -12.92 -4.67 23.28
N ASN A 70 -13.19 -3.74 22.36
CA ASN A 70 -13.45 -4.02 20.95
C ASN A 70 -12.17 -4.04 20.09
N MET A 71 -11.00 -3.70 20.65
CA MET A 71 -9.73 -3.77 19.92
C MET A 71 -9.24 -5.22 19.85
N PRO A 72 -9.10 -5.82 18.65
CA PRO A 72 -8.67 -7.20 18.54
C PRO A 72 -7.24 -7.39 19.05
N ARG A 73 -6.96 -8.56 19.62
CA ARG A 73 -5.62 -8.95 20.01
C ARG A 73 -4.88 -9.53 18.81
N CYS A 74 -4.28 -8.68 17.98
CA CYS A 74 -3.44 -9.15 16.87
C CYS A 74 -2.09 -9.63 17.40
N LEU A 75 -1.53 -10.68 16.80
CA LEU A 75 -0.23 -11.27 17.16
C LEU A 75 0.92 -10.65 16.34
N GLY A 76 2.15 -11.12 16.56
CA GLY A 76 3.37 -10.60 15.92
C GLY A 76 4.17 -9.71 16.87
N ASP A 77 4.86 -8.69 16.32
CA ASP A 77 5.51 -7.65 17.12
C ASP A 77 4.50 -6.56 17.55
N SER A 78 3.34 -6.98 18.06
CA SER A 78 2.16 -6.14 18.28
C SER A 78 1.86 -5.88 19.76
N PHE A 79 2.70 -6.35 20.68
CA PHE A 79 2.42 -6.25 22.12
C PHE A 79 3.14 -5.11 22.83
N ILE A 80 2.53 -4.62 23.92
CA ILE A 80 3.09 -3.70 24.92
C ILE A 80 2.61 -4.12 26.31
N HIS A 81 3.53 -4.19 27.28
CA HIS A 81 3.19 -4.54 28.66
C HIS A 81 2.65 -3.31 29.42
N VAL A 82 1.67 -3.49 30.31
CA VAL A 82 1.04 -2.42 31.08
C VAL A 82 2.03 -1.58 31.90
N SER A 83 3.17 -2.14 32.31
CA SER A 83 4.23 -1.39 33.01
C SER A 83 4.94 -0.32 32.16
N ARG A 84 4.69 -0.31 30.85
CA ARG A 84 5.18 0.72 29.92
C ARG A 84 4.19 1.87 29.76
N LEU A 85 2.97 1.76 30.27
CA LEU A 85 1.91 2.74 30.10
C LEU A 85 1.90 3.71 31.28
N ASP A 86 1.87 5.02 31.01
CA ASP A 86 1.81 6.05 32.04
C ASP A 86 0.37 6.30 32.51
N TYR A 87 -0.58 6.24 31.58
CA TYR A 87 -2.01 6.40 31.84
C TYR A 87 -2.83 5.40 31.04
N ILE A 88 -3.92 4.91 31.64
CA ILE A 88 -4.86 3.99 31.01
C ILE A 88 -6.27 4.60 31.11
N VAL A 89 -6.93 4.71 29.97
CA VAL A 89 -8.32 5.16 29.82
C VAL A 89 -9.13 3.99 29.25
N PRO A 90 -9.88 3.25 30.08
CA PRO A 90 -10.71 2.15 29.60
C PRO A 90 -11.93 2.69 28.84
N VAL A 91 -12.23 2.10 27.70
CA VAL A 91 -13.37 2.45 26.85
C VAL A 91 -14.04 1.19 26.29
N ASP A 92 -15.29 1.31 25.88
CA ASP A 92 -16.04 0.23 25.25
C ASP A 92 -16.94 0.84 24.17
N TYR A 93 -16.38 0.98 22.98
CA TYR A 93 -17.12 1.40 21.81
C TYR A 93 -16.56 0.72 20.55
N PRO A 94 -17.39 0.48 19.52
CA PRO A 94 -16.95 -0.18 18.29
C PRO A 94 -15.83 0.57 17.58
N LEU A 95 -14.89 -0.17 16.99
CA LEU A 95 -13.88 0.42 16.11
C LEU A 95 -14.55 1.03 14.88
N LEU A 96 -13.89 2.04 14.29
CA LEU A 96 -14.34 2.60 13.03
C LEU A 96 -14.21 1.55 11.91
N GLU A 97 -15.31 1.34 11.19
CA GLU A 97 -15.37 0.45 10.05
C GLU A 97 -15.22 1.25 8.75
N LEU A 98 -14.50 0.66 7.79
CA LEU A 98 -14.38 1.19 6.44
C LEU A 98 -14.64 0.05 5.45
N SER A 99 -15.85 0.01 4.91
CA SER A 99 -16.19 -0.94 3.86
C SER A 99 -15.56 -0.52 2.54
N MET A 100 -14.64 -1.34 2.02
CA MET A 100 -13.99 -1.09 0.73
C MET A 100 -14.90 -1.37 -0.46
N THR A 101 -15.99 -2.12 -0.24
CA THR A 101 -16.88 -2.61 -1.31
C THR A 101 -18.11 -1.74 -1.57
N GLU A 102 -18.38 -0.74 -0.72
CA GLU A 102 -19.63 0.05 -0.75
C GLU A 102 -19.86 0.88 -2.04
N GLY A 103 -18.87 0.98 -2.93
CA GLY A 103 -18.99 1.67 -4.22
C GLY A 103 -19.19 0.78 -5.45
N GLY A 104 -19.08 -0.55 -5.30
CA GLY A 104 -19.00 -1.48 -6.44
C GLY A 104 -17.76 -1.27 -7.32
N LEU A 105 -17.56 -2.18 -8.28
CA LEU A 105 -16.47 -2.09 -9.26
C LEU A 105 -17.00 -1.58 -10.60
N SER A 106 -16.34 -0.57 -11.15
CA SER A 106 -16.59 -0.13 -12.52
C SER A 106 -15.93 -1.07 -13.53
N ASP A 107 -16.42 -1.10 -14.77
CA ASP A 107 -15.81 -1.87 -15.86
C ASP A 107 -14.31 -1.54 -16.05
N VAL A 108 -13.93 -0.28 -15.79
CA VAL A 108 -12.52 0.17 -15.81
C VAL A 108 -11.70 -0.56 -14.75
N HIS A 109 -12.21 -0.67 -13.52
CA HIS A 109 -11.52 -1.38 -12.44
C HIS A 109 -11.42 -2.88 -12.72
N VAL A 110 -12.52 -3.48 -13.21
CA VAL A 110 -12.56 -4.90 -13.59
C VAL A 110 -11.53 -5.20 -14.66
N LYS A 111 -11.44 -4.38 -15.71
CA LYS A 111 -10.48 -4.59 -16.80
C LYS A 111 -9.03 -4.42 -16.34
N ILE A 112 -8.75 -3.46 -15.47
CA ILE A 112 -7.43 -3.32 -14.83
C ILE A 112 -7.11 -4.56 -14.00
N GLY A 113 -8.07 -5.04 -13.20
CA GLY A 113 -7.93 -6.23 -12.35
C GLY A 113 -7.57 -7.48 -13.16
N GLU A 114 -8.24 -7.69 -14.29
CA GLU A 114 -7.97 -8.78 -15.23
C GLU A 114 -6.52 -8.75 -15.74
N TYR A 115 -6.06 -7.60 -16.24
CA TYR A 115 -4.69 -7.44 -16.72
C TYR A 115 -3.63 -7.65 -15.63
N ILE A 116 -3.92 -7.24 -14.40
CA ILE A 116 -3.01 -7.45 -13.27
C ILE A 116 -2.96 -8.94 -12.88
N ALA A 117 -4.10 -9.63 -12.88
CA ALA A 117 -4.17 -11.06 -12.52
C ALA A 117 -3.36 -11.96 -13.46
N GLU A 118 -3.24 -11.60 -14.74
CA GLU A 118 -2.35 -12.27 -15.70
C GLU A 118 -0.86 -12.14 -15.34
N LEU A 119 -0.47 -11.06 -14.64
CA LEU A 119 0.91 -10.82 -14.21
C LEU A 119 1.26 -11.54 -12.90
N ILE A 120 0.26 -12.04 -12.16
CA ILE A 120 0.46 -12.67 -10.85
C ILE A 120 0.73 -14.17 -11.04
N PRO A 121 1.94 -14.67 -10.75
CA PRO A 121 2.21 -16.10 -10.78
C PRO A 121 1.64 -16.82 -9.54
N ASP A 122 1.41 -18.12 -9.64
CA ASP A 122 1.20 -18.97 -8.46
C ASP A 122 2.38 -18.85 -7.48
N GLY A 123 2.09 -18.97 -6.19
CA GLY A 123 3.09 -18.83 -5.13
C GLY A 123 3.61 -17.40 -4.93
N ALA A 124 2.97 -16.38 -5.51
CA ALA A 124 3.35 -14.98 -5.32
C ALA A 124 3.13 -14.51 -3.88
N THR A 125 4.01 -13.64 -3.40
CA THR A 125 3.84 -12.91 -2.14
C THR A 125 3.25 -11.54 -2.46
N MET A 126 2.00 -11.32 -2.07
CA MET A 126 1.22 -10.15 -2.46
C MET A 126 1.39 -9.00 -1.48
N GLN A 127 1.63 -7.81 -2.02
CA GLN A 127 1.29 -6.53 -1.41
C GLN A 127 0.16 -5.90 -2.21
N MET A 128 -0.90 -5.52 -1.50
CA MET A 128 -2.08 -4.87 -2.08
C MET A 128 -2.47 -3.69 -1.19
N GLY A 129 -2.77 -2.55 -1.81
CA GLY A 129 -3.37 -1.42 -1.11
C GLY A 129 -4.88 -1.62 -0.92
N ILE A 130 -5.56 -0.53 -0.57
CA ILE A 130 -7.02 -0.46 -0.52
C ILE A 130 -7.62 0.21 -1.75
N GLY A 131 -8.88 -0.08 -2.00
CA GLY A 131 -9.70 0.56 -3.02
C GLY A 131 -9.99 -0.34 -4.22
N ALA A 132 -10.71 0.25 -5.19
CA ALA A 132 -11.35 -0.52 -6.24
C ALA A 132 -10.42 -1.32 -7.17
N ILE A 133 -9.15 -0.90 -7.35
CA ILE A 133 -8.20 -1.66 -8.18
C ILE A 133 -7.74 -2.93 -7.44
N PRO A 134 -7.15 -2.85 -6.23
CA PRO A 134 -6.87 -4.04 -5.42
C PRO A 134 -8.07 -4.99 -5.31
N ASP A 135 -9.27 -4.48 -5.00
CA ASP A 135 -10.47 -5.30 -4.89
C ASP A 135 -10.84 -5.98 -6.22
N ALA A 136 -10.71 -5.27 -7.35
CA ALA A 136 -10.96 -5.86 -8.65
C ALA A 136 -9.98 -6.98 -9.00
N VAL A 137 -8.71 -6.87 -8.59
CA VAL A 137 -7.72 -7.93 -8.81
C VAL A 137 -8.13 -9.23 -8.13
N LEU A 138 -8.65 -9.14 -6.90
CA LEU A 138 -9.01 -10.32 -6.09
C LEU A 138 -10.08 -11.20 -6.74
N ASN A 139 -11.00 -10.60 -7.50
CA ASN A 139 -12.02 -11.34 -8.27
C ASN A 139 -11.42 -12.29 -9.32
N PHE A 140 -10.17 -12.08 -9.72
CA PHE A 140 -9.47 -12.86 -10.74
C PHE A 140 -8.35 -13.73 -10.15
N LEU A 141 -8.27 -13.87 -8.82
CA LEU A 141 -7.27 -14.72 -8.18
C LEU A 141 -7.81 -16.09 -7.74
N GLY A 142 -9.10 -16.37 -7.96
CA GLY A 142 -9.77 -17.58 -7.46
C GLY A 142 -9.18 -18.91 -7.96
N ASP A 143 -8.44 -18.89 -9.07
CA ASP A 143 -7.77 -20.06 -9.66
C ASP A 143 -6.26 -20.14 -9.32
N LYS A 144 -5.71 -19.12 -8.66
CA LYS A 144 -4.31 -19.09 -8.21
C LYS A 144 -4.09 -20.06 -7.07
N LYS A 145 -2.82 -20.46 -6.90
CA LYS A 145 -2.42 -21.40 -5.87
C LYS A 145 -1.30 -20.86 -5.00
N ASP A 146 -1.39 -21.20 -3.71
CA ASP A 146 -0.38 -20.94 -2.70
C ASP A 146 0.05 -19.47 -2.58
N LEU A 147 -0.87 -18.52 -2.78
CA LEU A 147 -0.55 -17.10 -2.60
C LEU A 147 -0.14 -16.82 -1.14
N GLY A 148 0.75 -15.85 -0.97
CA GLY A 148 1.14 -15.31 0.33
C GLY A 148 0.88 -13.81 0.43
N VAL A 149 0.99 -13.25 1.63
CA VAL A 149 0.81 -11.82 1.90
C VAL A 149 1.95 -11.29 2.76
N HIS A 150 2.64 -10.28 2.23
CA HIS A 150 3.53 -9.38 2.95
C HIS A 150 3.23 -7.98 2.43
N THR A 151 2.52 -7.18 3.21
CA THR A 151 1.87 -5.95 2.74
C THR A 151 1.95 -4.84 3.77
N GLU A 152 1.83 -3.57 3.36
CA GLU A 152 1.65 -2.47 4.31
C GLU A 152 0.36 -2.65 5.12
N LEU A 153 -0.73 -2.96 4.42
CA LEU A 153 -2.06 -3.13 4.97
C LEU A 153 -2.90 -4.15 4.17
N PHE A 154 -3.96 -4.65 4.78
CA PHE A 154 -4.99 -5.45 4.10
C PHE A 154 -6.40 -5.20 4.64
N SER A 155 -7.41 -5.69 3.91
CA SER A 155 -8.84 -5.56 4.22
C SER A 155 -9.56 -6.91 4.21
N ASP A 156 -10.89 -6.89 4.37
CA ASP A 156 -11.79 -8.04 4.47
C ASP A 156 -11.61 -9.10 3.36
N SER A 157 -11.22 -8.68 2.17
CA SER A 157 -11.15 -9.53 0.98
C SER A 157 -10.05 -10.60 1.06
N VAL A 158 -9.07 -10.43 1.94
CA VAL A 158 -8.08 -11.48 2.25
C VAL A 158 -8.74 -12.71 2.89
N ILE A 159 -9.81 -12.52 3.66
CA ILE A 159 -10.53 -13.61 4.34
C ILE A 159 -11.07 -14.59 3.30
N ASP A 160 -11.71 -14.06 2.25
CA ASP A 160 -12.33 -14.87 1.20
C ASP A 160 -11.29 -15.73 0.45
N LEU A 161 -10.09 -15.18 0.20
CA LEU A 161 -9.00 -15.93 -0.44
C LEU A 161 -8.41 -17.02 0.47
N VAL A 162 -8.35 -16.79 1.78
CA VAL A 162 -7.93 -17.79 2.76
C VAL A 162 -8.95 -18.92 2.82
N GLU A 163 -10.24 -18.59 2.95
CA GLU A 163 -11.33 -19.57 3.02
C GLU A 163 -11.44 -20.41 1.74
N ALA A 164 -11.16 -19.82 0.58
CA ALA A 164 -11.10 -20.52 -0.70
C ALA A 164 -9.85 -21.42 -0.86
N GLY A 165 -8.87 -21.36 0.05
CA GLY A 165 -7.62 -22.11 -0.04
C GLY A 165 -6.63 -21.58 -1.09
N VAL A 166 -6.90 -20.41 -1.67
CA VAL A 166 -6.03 -19.73 -2.64
C VAL A 166 -4.81 -19.12 -1.94
N LEU A 167 -5.05 -18.51 -0.78
CA LEU A 167 -4.03 -17.83 0.03
C LEU A 167 -3.64 -18.72 1.22
N THR A 168 -2.42 -19.27 1.16
CA THR A 168 -1.91 -20.22 2.17
C THR A 168 -0.64 -19.72 2.87
N ASN A 169 0.05 -18.73 2.30
CA ASN A 169 1.38 -18.26 2.73
C ASN A 169 2.47 -19.36 2.73
N ALA A 170 2.21 -20.54 2.17
CA ALA A 170 3.12 -21.68 2.24
C ALA A 170 4.41 -21.49 1.42
N ARG A 171 4.40 -20.56 0.46
CA ARG A 171 5.52 -20.26 -0.45
C ARG A 171 6.31 -19.01 -0.09
N LYS A 172 5.92 -18.29 0.97
CA LYS A 172 6.67 -17.12 1.43
C LYS A 172 8.05 -17.53 1.92
N THR A 173 9.05 -16.70 1.65
CA THR A 173 10.41 -16.87 2.18
C THR A 173 10.48 -16.49 3.66
N LEU A 174 9.94 -15.32 3.99
CA LEU A 174 9.88 -14.81 5.35
C LEU A 174 8.49 -15.07 5.94
N HIS A 175 8.41 -15.44 7.21
CA HIS A 175 7.15 -15.77 7.90
C HIS A 175 6.25 -16.75 7.10
N PRO A 176 6.75 -17.95 6.74
CA PRO A 176 5.94 -18.93 6.02
C PRO A 176 4.71 -19.32 6.83
N GLY A 177 3.56 -19.42 6.15
CA GLY A 177 2.28 -19.72 6.79
C GLY A 177 1.64 -18.54 7.52
N LYS A 178 2.20 -17.32 7.44
CA LYS A 178 1.66 -16.11 8.09
C LYS A 178 1.34 -15.02 7.09
N ILE A 179 0.23 -14.34 7.32
CA ILE A 179 -0.08 -13.02 6.73
C ILE A 179 0.67 -11.98 7.56
N THR A 180 1.56 -11.22 6.92
CA THR A 180 2.32 -10.15 7.59
C THR A 180 1.90 -8.78 7.09
N ALA A 181 1.59 -7.87 8.03
CA ALA A 181 1.22 -6.49 7.71
C ALA A 181 1.66 -5.48 8.77
N GLY A 182 1.56 -4.18 8.46
CA GLY A 182 1.72 -3.11 9.43
C GLY A 182 0.43 -2.78 10.16
N PHE A 183 -0.66 -2.67 9.40
CA PHE A 183 -1.99 -2.35 9.91
C PHE A 183 -3.09 -2.96 9.04
N MET A 184 -4.35 -2.75 9.41
CA MET A 184 -5.50 -3.19 8.63
C MET A 184 -6.64 -2.17 8.66
N LEU A 185 -7.45 -2.19 7.62
CA LEU A 185 -8.65 -1.35 7.50
C LEU A 185 -9.77 -2.21 6.90
N GLY A 186 -10.91 -2.25 7.55
CA GLY A 186 -12.02 -3.06 7.08
C GLY A 186 -13.26 -2.92 7.92
N THR A 187 -14.09 -3.94 7.88
CA THR A 187 -15.33 -4.02 8.66
C THR A 187 -15.11 -4.79 9.97
N LYS A 188 -16.16 -4.86 10.79
CA LYS A 188 -16.17 -5.71 11.99
C LYS A 188 -15.83 -7.17 11.68
N ARG A 189 -16.20 -7.67 10.49
CA ARG A 189 -15.84 -9.03 10.03
C ARG A 189 -14.33 -9.24 10.09
N LEU A 190 -13.56 -8.29 9.57
CA LEU A 190 -12.11 -8.34 9.58
C LEU A 190 -11.57 -8.32 11.01
N TYR A 191 -12.04 -7.37 11.83
CA TYR A 191 -11.55 -7.19 13.19
C TYR A 191 -11.82 -8.40 14.09
N GLU A 192 -12.99 -9.04 13.95
CA GLU A 192 -13.30 -10.30 14.64
C GLU A 192 -12.42 -11.45 14.13
N TRP A 193 -12.20 -11.55 12.81
CA TRP A 193 -11.43 -12.62 12.20
C TRP A 193 -9.95 -12.62 12.57
N VAL A 194 -9.35 -11.44 12.78
CA VAL A 194 -7.93 -11.31 13.16
C VAL A 194 -7.68 -11.48 14.66
N HIS A 195 -8.73 -11.41 15.49
CA HIS A 195 -8.61 -11.50 16.94
C HIS A 195 -7.99 -12.84 17.36
N ASP A 196 -6.81 -12.79 17.97
CA ASP A 196 -6.04 -13.94 18.46
C ASP A 196 -5.80 -15.04 17.40
N ASN A 197 -5.79 -14.65 16.12
CA ASN A 197 -5.66 -15.57 15.01
C ASN A 197 -4.17 -15.84 14.68
N PRO A 198 -3.66 -17.08 14.86
CA PRO A 198 -2.25 -17.42 14.62
C PRO A 198 -1.84 -17.30 13.15
N LEU A 199 -2.76 -17.14 12.21
CA LEU A 199 -2.43 -16.86 10.81
C LEU A 199 -1.85 -15.45 10.62
N ILE A 200 -2.13 -14.52 11.53
CA ILE A 200 -1.87 -13.08 11.35
C ILE A 200 -0.72 -12.64 12.25
N GLU A 201 0.22 -11.88 11.68
CA GLU A 201 1.23 -11.18 12.44
C GLU A 201 1.33 -9.73 11.97
N LEU A 202 1.15 -8.79 12.89
CA LEU A 202 1.46 -7.40 12.63
C LEU A 202 2.85 -7.05 13.14
N HIS A 203 3.54 -6.22 12.37
CA HIS A 203 4.91 -5.79 12.66
C HIS A 203 5.07 -4.30 12.38
N ARG A 204 6.12 -3.70 12.93
CA ARG A 204 6.45 -2.28 12.75
C ARG A 204 6.69 -1.94 11.27
N THR A 205 6.38 -0.71 10.87
CA THR A 205 6.50 -0.30 9.47
C THR A 205 7.95 -0.33 8.99
N GLU A 206 8.94 -0.03 9.84
CA GLU A 206 10.36 -0.09 9.45
C GLU A 206 10.85 -1.52 9.16
N TYR A 207 10.04 -2.55 9.43
CA TYR A 207 10.28 -3.93 8.98
C TYR A 207 9.42 -4.26 7.75
N ILE A 208 8.12 -4.02 7.84
CA ILE A 208 7.16 -4.37 6.78
C ILE A 208 7.45 -3.63 5.49
N ASN A 209 7.79 -2.34 5.58
CA ASN A 209 8.05 -1.46 4.47
C ASN A 209 9.55 -1.36 4.13
N ASP A 210 10.46 -2.08 4.79
CA ASP A 210 11.87 -2.04 4.39
C ASP A 210 12.04 -2.73 3.02
N PRO A 211 12.50 -2.00 1.96
CA PRO A 211 12.71 -2.60 0.64
C PRO A 211 13.67 -3.79 0.66
N PHE A 212 14.62 -3.84 1.60
CA PHE A 212 15.56 -4.94 1.76
C PHE A 212 14.94 -6.16 2.45
N VAL A 213 13.90 -5.99 3.25
CA VAL A 213 13.07 -7.09 3.79
C VAL A 213 12.13 -7.59 2.71
N ILE A 214 11.42 -6.67 2.03
CA ILE A 214 10.47 -6.98 0.96
C ILE A 214 11.16 -7.79 -0.16
N ALA A 215 12.39 -7.40 -0.54
CA ALA A 215 13.16 -8.08 -1.59
C ALA A 215 13.56 -9.54 -1.25
N GLN A 216 13.49 -9.95 0.01
CA GLN A 216 13.79 -11.33 0.42
C GLN A 216 12.64 -12.30 0.16
N ASN A 217 11.41 -11.80 0.05
CA ASN A 217 10.27 -12.64 -0.30
C ASN A 217 10.35 -13.08 -1.76
N TYR A 218 10.08 -14.36 -2.01
CA TYR A 218 10.01 -14.91 -3.35
C TYR A 218 8.75 -14.40 -4.07
N ARG A 219 8.90 -14.01 -5.34
CA ARG A 219 7.82 -13.50 -6.21
C ARG A 219 6.97 -12.43 -5.52
N GLN A 220 7.63 -11.43 -4.93
CA GLN A 220 6.92 -10.31 -4.35
C GLN A 220 6.21 -9.52 -5.46
N VAL A 221 4.89 -9.49 -5.41
CA VAL A 221 4.05 -8.66 -6.30
C VAL A 221 3.61 -7.44 -5.52
N ALA A 222 3.86 -6.25 -6.05
CA ALA A 222 3.46 -4.98 -5.44
C ALA A 222 2.50 -4.25 -6.38
N ILE A 223 1.27 -4.00 -5.93
CA ILE A 223 0.24 -3.31 -6.72
C ILE A 223 -0.07 -1.98 -6.06
N ASN A 224 0.28 -0.88 -6.73
CA ASN A 224 0.07 0.48 -6.25
C ASN A 224 -0.60 1.35 -7.31
N SER A 225 -1.17 2.48 -6.89
CA SER A 225 -1.85 3.42 -7.79
C SER A 225 -1.09 4.72 -7.98
N ALA A 226 -1.43 5.47 -9.02
CA ALA A 226 -0.80 6.75 -9.32
C ALA A 226 -1.83 7.77 -9.77
N ILE A 227 -1.64 9.05 -9.46
CA ILE A 227 -2.46 10.17 -9.94
C ILE A 227 -2.22 10.40 -11.44
N GLU A 228 -0.96 10.48 -11.86
CA GLU A 228 -0.56 10.64 -13.26
C GLU A 228 0.84 10.09 -13.52
N ILE A 229 1.09 9.69 -14.77
CA ILE A 229 2.37 9.13 -15.24
C ILE A 229 2.79 9.87 -16.50
N ASP A 230 4.03 10.36 -16.55
CA ASP A 230 4.54 11.03 -17.74
C ASP A 230 5.10 10.05 -18.79
N LEU A 231 5.32 10.53 -20.03
CA LEU A 231 5.82 9.71 -21.14
C LEU A 231 7.24 9.15 -20.95
N THR A 232 7.97 9.57 -19.91
CA THR A 232 9.26 9.00 -19.52
C THR A 232 9.11 7.88 -18.48
N GLY A 233 7.92 7.77 -17.87
CA GLY A 233 7.58 6.83 -16.82
C GLY A 233 7.77 7.38 -15.41
N GLN A 234 7.85 8.70 -15.20
CA GLN A 234 7.79 9.25 -13.84
C GLN A 234 6.37 9.17 -13.31
N VAL A 235 6.22 8.80 -12.04
CA VAL A 235 4.92 8.57 -11.41
C VAL A 235 4.69 9.60 -10.33
N CYS A 236 3.59 10.33 -10.44
CA CYS A 236 3.05 11.16 -9.38
C CYS A 236 1.89 10.42 -8.71
N ALA A 237 1.93 10.29 -7.38
CA ALA A 237 0.89 9.58 -6.62
C ALA A 237 0.40 10.35 -5.38
N ASP A 238 1.10 11.40 -4.95
CA ASP A 238 0.81 12.11 -3.69
C ASP A 238 0.19 13.50 -3.88
N SER A 239 0.16 14.03 -5.10
CA SER A 239 -0.15 15.43 -5.36
C SER A 239 -0.79 15.68 -6.73
N ILE A 240 -1.48 16.82 -6.86
CA ILE A 240 -2.05 17.29 -8.12
C ILE A 240 -1.42 18.65 -8.43
N GLY A 241 -0.33 18.63 -9.21
CA GLY A 241 0.56 19.78 -9.29
C GLY A 241 1.08 20.11 -7.89
N PRO A 242 1.07 21.39 -7.44
CA PRO A 242 1.59 21.76 -6.13
C PRO A 242 0.65 21.40 -4.95
N LYS A 243 -0.54 20.85 -5.23
CA LYS A 243 -1.54 20.54 -4.19
C LYS A 243 -1.31 19.13 -3.67
N LEU A 244 -0.77 19.04 -2.45
CA LEU A 244 -0.66 17.78 -1.71
C LEU A 244 -2.06 17.17 -1.51
N TYR A 245 -2.19 15.92 -1.94
CA TYR A 245 -3.43 15.13 -1.94
C TYR A 245 -3.36 13.99 -0.91
N SER A 246 -2.22 13.31 -0.85
CA SER A 246 -1.86 12.27 0.11
C SER A 246 -0.38 12.39 0.48
N GLY A 247 0.29 11.29 0.81
CA GLY A 247 1.75 11.20 0.96
C GLY A 247 2.33 10.04 0.15
N VAL A 248 3.64 9.83 0.26
CA VAL A 248 4.34 8.73 -0.44
C VAL A 248 3.84 7.35 -0.01
N GLY A 249 3.47 7.18 1.28
CA GLY A 249 3.17 5.86 1.85
C GLY A 249 4.32 4.87 1.62
N GLY A 250 4.01 3.58 1.56
CA GLY A 250 4.95 2.53 1.20
C GLY A 250 5.08 2.25 -0.31
N GLN A 251 4.50 3.08 -1.18
CA GLN A 251 4.50 2.76 -2.62
C GLN A 251 5.91 2.58 -3.16
N LEU A 252 6.82 3.52 -2.90
CA LEU A 252 8.20 3.40 -3.40
C LEU A 252 8.90 2.20 -2.74
N ASP A 253 8.64 1.97 -1.46
CA ASP A 253 9.24 0.90 -0.70
C ASP A 253 8.94 -0.48 -1.33
N PHE A 254 7.66 -0.74 -1.59
CA PHE A 254 7.19 -1.98 -2.19
C PHE A 254 7.54 -2.12 -3.67
N ILE A 255 7.48 -1.03 -4.43
CA ILE A 255 7.91 -1.07 -5.84
C ILE A 255 9.40 -1.40 -5.93
N TYR A 256 10.22 -0.79 -5.08
CA TYR A 256 11.65 -1.07 -5.09
C TYR A 256 11.96 -2.48 -4.56
N GLY A 257 11.36 -2.89 -3.44
CA GLY A 257 11.50 -4.23 -2.90
C GLY A 257 11.09 -5.32 -3.88
N ALA A 258 9.91 -5.19 -4.50
CA ALA A 258 9.43 -6.12 -5.52
C ALA A 258 10.33 -6.15 -6.77
N SER A 259 10.91 -5.02 -7.18
CA SER A 259 11.86 -4.99 -8.32
C SER A 259 13.14 -5.80 -8.05
N ARG A 260 13.48 -6.01 -6.77
CA ARG A 260 14.67 -6.75 -6.32
C ARG A 260 14.36 -8.18 -5.89
N SER A 261 13.10 -8.51 -5.66
CA SER A 261 12.63 -9.86 -5.35
C SER A 261 12.84 -10.79 -6.56
N GLU A 262 13.29 -12.02 -6.29
CA GLU A 262 13.39 -13.04 -7.32
C GLU A 262 12.00 -13.35 -7.90
N GLY A 263 11.81 -13.07 -9.19
CA GLY A 263 10.52 -13.21 -9.87
C GLY A 263 9.47 -12.18 -9.44
N GLY A 264 9.89 -11.08 -8.80
CA GLY A 264 8.98 -10.03 -8.33
C GLY A 264 8.37 -9.19 -9.45
N VAL A 265 7.20 -8.61 -9.17
CA VAL A 265 6.37 -7.89 -10.14
C VAL A 265 5.87 -6.57 -9.54
N PRO A 266 6.60 -5.45 -9.75
CA PRO A 266 6.15 -4.13 -9.31
C PRO A 266 5.23 -3.47 -10.35
N ILE A 267 4.00 -3.18 -9.93
CA ILE A 267 2.90 -2.70 -10.76
C ILE A 267 2.41 -1.33 -10.27
N ILE A 268 2.34 -0.37 -11.20
CA ILE A 268 1.61 0.88 -11.04
C ILE A 268 0.34 0.81 -11.89
N ALA A 269 -0.83 0.88 -11.26
CA ALA A 269 -2.12 0.74 -11.90
C ALA A 269 -2.98 2.00 -11.73
N LEU A 270 -3.60 2.45 -12.83
CA LEU A 270 -4.48 3.61 -12.82
C LEU A 270 -5.47 3.55 -13.98
N PRO A 271 -6.72 4.03 -13.81
CA PRO A 271 -7.55 4.43 -14.93
C PRO A 271 -6.76 5.34 -15.87
N ALA A 272 -6.89 5.18 -17.18
CA ALA A 272 -6.20 6.02 -18.15
C ALA A 272 -6.72 7.46 -18.13
N THR A 273 -7.90 7.70 -17.55
CA THR A 273 -8.54 9.02 -17.48
C THR A 273 -9.02 9.41 -16.08
N ALA A 274 -9.35 10.70 -15.91
CA ALA A 274 -9.99 11.29 -14.74
C ALA A 274 -11.12 12.26 -15.17
N LYS A 275 -11.92 12.72 -14.19
CA LYS A 275 -13.03 13.67 -14.39
C LYS A 275 -13.97 13.26 -15.51
N GLY A 276 -14.49 12.04 -15.43
CA GLY A 276 -15.44 11.51 -16.41
C GLY A 276 -14.87 11.39 -17.84
N GLY A 277 -13.58 11.05 -17.97
CA GLY A 277 -12.94 10.85 -19.27
C GLY A 277 -12.35 12.11 -19.90
N THR A 278 -12.50 13.28 -19.27
CA THR A 278 -12.07 14.58 -19.84
C THR A 278 -10.60 14.91 -19.64
N LEU A 279 -9.91 14.20 -18.73
CA LEU A 279 -8.48 14.38 -18.48
C LEU A 279 -7.75 13.06 -18.63
N SER A 280 -6.64 13.05 -19.37
CA SER A 280 -5.72 11.91 -19.39
C SER A 280 -4.90 11.83 -18.09
N ARG A 281 -4.62 10.62 -17.62
CA ARG A 281 -3.67 10.34 -16.53
C ARG A 281 -2.33 9.85 -17.04
N ILE A 282 -2.23 9.47 -18.31
CA ILE A 282 -0.96 9.40 -19.04
C ILE A 282 -0.72 10.77 -19.67
N VAL A 283 0.34 11.45 -19.30
CA VAL A 283 0.58 12.87 -19.65
C VAL A 283 1.92 13.06 -20.35
N PRO A 284 2.11 14.08 -21.20
CA PRO A 284 3.42 14.35 -21.80
C PRO A 284 4.50 14.66 -20.75
N MET A 285 4.13 15.47 -19.77
CA MET A 285 4.94 15.87 -18.62
C MET A 285 4.02 15.95 -17.40
N LEU A 286 4.55 15.63 -16.22
CA LEU A 286 3.82 15.82 -14.97
C LEU A 286 3.43 17.29 -14.78
N LYS A 287 2.32 17.54 -14.08
CA LYS A 287 1.88 18.90 -13.75
C LYS A 287 3.00 19.65 -13.03
N ARG A 288 3.16 20.94 -13.35
CA ARG A 288 4.14 21.80 -12.68
C ARG A 288 3.94 21.74 -11.16
N GLY A 289 5.00 21.36 -10.44
CA GLY A 289 5.00 21.22 -8.99
C GLY A 289 4.49 19.88 -8.45
N ALA A 290 4.14 18.91 -9.30
CA ALA A 290 3.80 17.55 -8.89
C ALA A 290 5.00 16.84 -8.24
N GLY A 291 4.73 16.14 -7.14
CA GLY A 291 5.67 15.29 -6.43
C GLY A 291 5.89 13.97 -7.18
N VAL A 292 7.14 13.70 -7.56
CA VAL A 292 7.51 12.39 -8.12
C VAL A 292 7.67 11.41 -6.96
N VAL A 293 6.73 10.47 -6.86
CA VAL A 293 6.74 9.43 -5.82
C VAL A 293 7.58 8.23 -6.27
N THR A 294 7.35 7.75 -7.49
CA THR A 294 8.16 6.69 -8.09
C THR A 294 8.90 7.26 -9.29
N SER A 295 10.22 7.32 -9.17
CA SER A 295 11.06 7.81 -10.27
C SER A 295 11.02 6.87 -11.46
N ARG A 296 11.32 7.39 -12.65
CA ARG A 296 11.36 6.61 -13.90
C ARG A 296 12.26 5.37 -13.82
N TYR A 297 13.25 5.36 -12.93
CA TYR A 297 14.22 4.28 -12.77
C TYR A 297 13.65 3.06 -12.03
N HIS A 298 12.57 3.24 -11.26
CA HIS A 298 11.95 2.18 -10.47
C HIS A 298 10.72 1.54 -11.13
N VAL A 299 10.17 2.14 -12.20
CA VAL A 299 8.93 1.65 -12.81
C VAL A 299 9.20 0.46 -13.74
N HIS A 300 8.48 -0.64 -13.49
CA HIS A 300 8.42 -1.79 -14.41
C HIS A 300 7.08 -1.80 -15.15
N TYR A 301 5.98 -2.14 -14.49
CA TYR A 301 4.69 -2.29 -15.15
C TYR A 301 3.78 -1.11 -14.88
N VAL A 302 3.18 -0.56 -15.95
CA VAL A 302 2.06 0.38 -15.88
C VAL A 302 0.83 -0.28 -16.47
N VAL A 303 -0.27 -0.31 -15.72
CA VAL A 303 -1.52 -0.96 -16.15
C VAL A 303 -2.66 0.06 -16.16
N THR A 304 -3.40 0.06 -17.26
CA THR A 304 -4.67 0.77 -17.41
C THR A 304 -5.73 -0.20 -17.93
N GLU A 305 -6.97 0.27 -18.06
CA GLU A 305 -8.05 -0.47 -18.72
C GLU A 305 -7.79 -0.76 -20.20
N TYR A 306 -6.72 -0.22 -20.80
CA TYR A 306 -6.32 -0.45 -22.20
C TYR A 306 -5.13 -1.40 -22.35
N GLY A 307 -4.57 -1.92 -21.24
CA GLY A 307 -3.54 -2.95 -21.28
C GLY A 307 -2.35 -2.68 -20.37
N VAL A 308 -1.27 -3.42 -20.62
CA VAL A 308 -0.05 -3.43 -19.81
C VAL A 308 1.13 -2.86 -20.59
N ALA A 309 1.81 -1.87 -20.01
CA ALA A 309 3.06 -1.32 -20.49
C ALA A 309 4.21 -1.70 -19.56
N ASN A 310 5.07 -2.64 -20.00
CA ASN A 310 6.35 -2.90 -19.35
C ASN A 310 7.37 -1.83 -19.78
N LEU A 311 8.01 -1.13 -18.85
CA LEU A 311 8.97 -0.05 -19.05
C LEU A 311 10.41 -0.43 -18.66
N TYR A 312 10.60 -1.60 -18.05
CA TYR A 312 11.92 -2.06 -17.60
C TYR A 312 12.85 -2.31 -18.79
N GLY A 313 14.07 -1.78 -18.73
CA GLY A 313 15.05 -1.86 -19.81
C GLY A 313 14.72 -1.06 -21.09
N LYS A 314 13.61 -0.30 -21.12
CA LYS A 314 13.20 0.47 -22.30
C LYS A 314 13.80 1.86 -22.35
N THR A 315 14.21 2.29 -23.54
CA THR A 315 14.58 3.68 -23.85
C THR A 315 13.37 4.62 -23.70
N ILE A 316 13.60 5.94 -23.59
CA ILE A 316 12.51 6.93 -23.53
C ILE A 316 11.55 6.79 -24.72
N ARG A 317 12.05 6.62 -25.94
CA ARG A 317 11.24 6.36 -27.15
C ARG A 317 10.33 5.14 -26.99
N GLN A 318 10.87 4.02 -26.52
CA GLN A 318 10.11 2.79 -26.32
C GLN A 318 9.10 2.90 -25.17
N ARG A 319 9.45 3.61 -24.10
CA ARG A 319 8.54 3.89 -22.97
C ARG A 319 7.38 4.77 -23.41
N THR A 320 7.68 5.86 -24.12
CA THR A 320 6.68 6.77 -24.68
C THR A 320 5.69 6.01 -25.56
N GLN A 321 6.16 5.18 -26.49
CA GLN A 321 5.26 4.37 -27.32
C GLN A 321 4.42 3.39 -26.48
N ALA A 322 5.03 2.72 -25.49
CA ALA A 322 4.32 1.77 -24.63
C ALA A 322 3.23 2.46 -23.79
N LEU A 323 3.52 3.64 -23.24
CA LEU A 323 2.57 4.42 -22.44
C LEU A 323 1.43 4.98 -23.28
N ILE A 324 1.70 5.45 -24.50
CA ILE A 324 0.64 5.89 -25.45
C ILE A 324 -0.28 4.71 -25.80
N ASN A 325 0.26 3.51 -25.97
CA ASN A 325 -0.53 2.32 -26.31
C ASN A 325 -1.52 1.92 -25.20
N VAL A 326 -1.23 2.26 -23.93
CA VAL A 326 -2.12 2.04 -22.78
C VAL A 326 -2.86 3.31 -22.34
N ALA A 327 -2.70 4.43 -23.05
CA ALA A 327 -3.50 5.63 -22.82
C ALA A 327 -4.89 5.48 -23.45
N ALA A 328 -5.85 6.28 -22.98
CA ALA A 328 -7.19 6.28 -23.56
C ALA A 328 -7.17 6.75 -25.01
N PRO A 329 -7.88 6.07 -25.94
CA PRO A 329 -7.78 6.30 -27.38
C PRO A 329 -7.90 7.76 -27.79
N GLN A 330 -8.80 8.51 -27.16
CA GLN A 330 -9.05 9.93 -27.47
C GLN A 330 -7.86 10.87 -27.19
N PHE A 331 -6.88 10.45 -26.37
CA PHE A 331 -5.70 11.26 -26.04
C PHE A 331 -4.43 10.82 -26.78
N ARG A 332 -4.45 9.70 -27.52
CA ARG A 332 -3.23 9.12 -28.12
C ARG A 332 -2.58 10.03 -29.16
N ASP A 333 -3.38 10.70 -29.99
CA ASP A 333 -2.87 11.62 -31.01
C ASP A 333 -2.22 12.86 -30.38
N GLU A 334 -2.84 13.42 -29.34
CA GLU A 334 -2.30 14.54 -28.58
C GLU A 334 -0.98 14.16 -27.90
N LEU A 335 -0.94 13.02 -27.23
CA LEU A 335 0.27 12.50 -26.59
C LEU A 335 1.39 12.25 -27.61
N THR A 336 1.05 11.71 -28.78
CA THR A 336 2.01 11.47 -29.87
C THR A 336 2.59 12.77 -30.40
N ARG A 337 1.75 13.81 -30.58
CA ARG A 337 2.22 15.14 -31.00
C ARG A 337 3.16 15.75 -29.96
N ALA A 338 2.76 15.75 -28.68
CA ALA A 338 3.58 16.27 -27.60
C ALA A 338 4.90 15.48 -27.46
N ALA A 339 4.89 14.17 -27.65
CA ALA A 339 6.09 13.34 -27.66
C ALA A 339 7.10 13.76 -28.76
N LYS A 340 6.61 14.12 -29.96
CA LYS A 340 7.46 14.62 -31.05
C LYS A 340 8.05 16.00 -30.73
N GLU A 341 7.24 16.89 -30.15
CA GLU A 341 7.68 18.22 -29.70
C GLU A 341 8.76 18.14 -28.62
N LEU A 342 8.67 17.14 -27.73
CA LEU A 342 9.67 16.83 -26.70
C LEU A 342 10.87 16.01 -27.22
N HIS A 343 10.87 15.64 -28.50
CA HIS A 343 11.88 14.77 -29.13
C HIS A 343 12.04 13.39 -28.45
N TYR A 344 10.97 12.85 -27.89
CA TYR A 344 10.94 11.49 -27.35
C TYR A 344 10.75 10.43 -28.43
N ILE A 345 10.02 10.77 -29.50
CA ILE A 345 9.80 9.93 -30.70
C ILE A 345 10.08 10.70 -31.97
#